data_AF-A0A0Q5KPZ9-F1
#
_entry.id   AF-A0A0Q5KPZ9-F1
#
_cell.length_a   1.000
_cell.length_b   1.000
_cell.length_c   1.000
_cell.angle_alpha   90.00
_cell.angle_beta   90.00
_cell.angle_gamma   90.00
#
_symmetry.space_group_name_H-M   'P 1'
#
loop_
_entity.id
_entity.type
_entity.pdbx_description
1 polymer ?
#
loop_
_entity_poly.entity_id
_entity_poly.type
_entity_poly.pdbx_seq_one_letter_code
_entity_poly.pdbx_strand_id
1 'polypeptide(L)'
;MNRVPVQLANVSAPFPPAELPDLSAAGLDAALAAESVRTVHGDPLLFGRALAAGIELDPASLTDRHRALDLVAIAAWRAGVLGLRVDALTRLDDLDSAEQRVAAAGALGLGVDLLDEFRRRQRGDRFWWPGRADQRGYVLATGGFRGLGGAWVRPPERVERLPDDGAFAFLVADAWWRLDSDVWGARLSLLPERPATAEPSADGVTVVIGPDTHLAWVHVREQV
;
A
#
# COMPACT_ATOMS: atom_id res chain seq x y z
N MET A 1 -19.06 1.54 -10.37
CA MET A 1 -17.66 1.90 -10.02
C MET A 1 -17.50 1.59 -8.55
N ASN A 2 -16.67 0.61 -8.18
CA ASN A 2 -16.56 0.21 -6.78
C ASN A 2 -15.79 1.28 -5.97
N ARG A 3 -16.27 1.70 -4.81
CA ARG A 3 -15.57 2.63 -3.92
C ARG A 3 -14.30 1.92 -3.46
N VAL A 4 -13.17 2.44 -3.91
CA VAL A 4 -11.85 1.85 -3.69
C VAL A 4 -11.52 1.96 -2.20
N PRO A 5 -10.87 0.94 -1.59
CA PRO A 5 -10.31 1.07 -0.26
C PRO A 5 -9.49 2.37 -0.12
N VAL A 6 -9.72 3.12 0.97
CA VAL A 6 -9.03 4.39 1.22
C VAL A 6 -7.90 4.14 2.20
N GLN A 7 -6.67 4.26 1.71
CA GLN A 7 -5.46 4.17 2.54
C GLN A 7 -5.12 5.53 3.12
N LEU A 8 -5.11 5.63 4.46
CA LEU A 8 -4.90 6.90 5.15
C LEU A 8 -3.49 7.46 4.95
N ALA A 9 -2.51 6.57 4.76
CA ALA A 9 -1.15 6.96 4.40
C ALA A 9 -1.05 7.64 3.01
N ASN A 10 -2.11 7.56 2.20
CA ASN A 10 -2.21 8.21 0.88
C ASN A 10 -3.08 9.47 0.88
N VAL A 11 -3.88 9.72 1.92
CA VAL A 11 -4.81 10.87 1.98
C VAL A 11 -4.06 12.20 2.02
N SER A 12 -2.91 12.22 2.68
CA SER A 12 -2.02 13.39 2.78
C SER A 12 -0.83 13.29 1.83
N ALA A 13 -0.89 12.44 0.78
CA ALA A 13 0.26 12.17 -0.07
C ALA A 13 0.85 13.50 -0.63
N PRO A 14 2.12 13.80 -0.34
CA PRO A 14 2.70 15.12 -0.58
C PRO A 14 3.13 15.33 -2.03
N PHE A 15 2.89 14.36 -2.92
CA PHE A 15 3.47 14.41 -4.26
C PHE A 15 2.80 15.49 -5.11
N PRO A 16 3.59 16.43 -5.67
CA PRO A 16 3.07 17.37 -6.63
C PRO A 16 2.58 16.63 -7.89
N PRO A 17 1.67 17.24 -8.66
CA PRO A 17 1.39 16.75 -10.01
C PRO A 17 2.69 16.68 -10.81
N ALA A 18 2.94 15.52 -11.42
CA ALA A 18 4.10 15.28 -12.27
C ALA A 18 3.69 14.40 -13.45
N GLU A 19 4.36 14.59 -14.58
CA GLU A 19 4.26 13.69 -15.72
C GLU A 19 5.01 12.38 -15.43
N LEU A 20 4.66 11.32 -16.15
CA LEU A 20 5.36 10.06 -16.03
C LEU A 20 6.79 10.20 -16.59
N PRO A 21 7.84 9.90 -15.81
CA PRO A 21 9.22 10.06 -16.27
C PRO A 21 9.57 9.15 -17.45
N ASP A 22 10.40 9.65 -18.37
CA ASP A 22 10.97 8.84 -19.45
C ASP A 22 12.21 8.09 -18.96
N LEU A 23 12.12 6.75 -18.96
CA LEU A 23 13.20 5.85 -18.54
C LEU A 23 13.82 5.08 -19.72
N SER A 24 13.58 5.52 -20.95
CA SER A 24 14.07 4.85 -22.16
C SER A 24 15.60 4.76 -22.21
N ALA A 25 16.31 5.77 -21.71
CA ALA A 25 17.77 5.77 -21.62
C ALA A 25 18.33 4.72 -20.63
N ALA A 26 17.54 4.32 -19.63
CA ALA A 26 17.82 3.18 -18.74
C ALA A 26 17.33 1.82 -19.30
N GLY A 27 16.75 1.83 -20.51
CA GLY A 27 16.18 0.66 -21.18
C GLY A 27 14.90 0.14 -20.52
N LEU A 28 14.11 1.03 -19.89
CA LEU A 28 12.85 0.70 -19.25
C LEU A 28 11.69 1.45 -19.93
N ASP A 29 10.52 0.81 -19.93
CA ASP A 29 9.27 1.40 -20.40
C ASP A 29 8.41 1.78 -19.20
N ALA A 30 8.42 3.07 -18.84
CA ALA A 30 7.66 3.59 -17.72
C ALA A 30 6.14 3.50 -17.95
N ALA A 31 5.68 3.61 -19.20
CA ALA A 31 4.26 3.53 -19.54
C ALA A 31 3.75 2.09 -19.35
N LEU A 32 4.53 1.09 -19.76
CA LEU A 32 4.23 -0.31 -19.49
C LEU A 32 4.23 -0.61 -17.98
N ALA A 33 5.15 -0.04 -17.23
CA ALA A 33 5.16 -0.17 -15.77
C ALA A 33 3.88 0.42 -15.14
N ALA A 34 3.47 1.62 -15.57
CA ALA A 34 2.22 2.24 -15.11
C ALA A 34 0.96 1.42 -15.48
N GLU A 35 0.92 0.82 -16.67
CA GLU A 35 -0.16 -0.09 -17.06
C GLU A 35 -0.18 -1.35 -16.19
N SER A 36 0.99 -1.89 -15.89
CA SER A 36 1.13 -3.06 -15.02
C SER A 36 0.63 -2.75 -13.61
N VAL A 37 0.99 -1.58 -13.05
CA VAL A 37 0.47 -1.07 -11.76
C VAL A 37 -1.06 -1.05 -11.77
N ARG A 38 -1.69 -0.50 -12.82
CA ARG A 38 -3.16 -0.48 -12.94
C ARG A 38 -3.76 -1.89 -12.99
N THR A 39 -3.17 -2.78 -13.78
CA THR A 39 -3.64 -4.16 -13.98
C THR A 39 -3.66 -4.95 -12.66
N VAL A 40 -2.71 -4.67 -11.76
CA VAL A 40 -2.63 -5.30 -10.43
C VAL A 40 -3.29 -4.46 -9.34
N HIS A 41 -4.13 -3.50 -9.71
CA HIS A 41 -4.96 -2.66 -8.82
C HIS A 41 -4.23 -1.61 -7.98
N GLY A 42 -3.00 -1.23 -8.35
CA GLY A 42 -2.36 -0.02 -7.81
C GLY A 42 -2.87 1.26 -8.50
N ASP A 43 -2.42 2.42 -8.00
CA ASP A 43 -2.74 3.72 -8.56
C ASP A 43 -1.63 4.21 -9.53
N PRO A 44 -1.86 4.18 -10.86
CA PRO A 44 -0.84 4.57 -11.84
C PRO A 44 -0.48 6.06 -11.79
N LEU A 45 -1.38 6.94 -11.31
CA LEU A 45 -1.07 8.36 -11.16
C LEU A 45 -0.16 8.59 -9.95
N LEU A 46 -0.48 7.93 -8.82
CA LEU A 46 0.39 7.97 -7.64
C LEU A 46 1.76 7.36 -7.94
N PHE A 47 1.81 6.26 -8.70
CA PHE A 47 3.05 5.67 -9.19
C PHE A 47 3.92 6.67 -9.94
N GLY A 48 3.36 7.34 -10.97
CA GLY A 48 4.11 8.30 -11.77
C GLY A 48 4.65 9.46 -10.94
N ARG A 49 3.84 9.97 -10.00
CA ARG A 49 4.24 11.06 -9.10
C ARG A 49 5.32 10.65 -8.09
N ALA A 50 5.18 9.46 -7.50
CA ALA A 50 6.17 8.91 -6.58
C ALA A 50 7.50 8.64 -7.29
N LEU A 51 7.45 8.07 -8.48
CA LEU A 51 8.63 7.83 -9.31
C LEU A 51 9.32 9.14 -9.69
N ALA A 52 8.57 10.15 -10.14
CA ALA A 52 9.12 11.46 -10.47
C ALA A 52 9.82 12.12 -9.28
N ALA A 53 9.22 12.05 -8.08
CA ALA A 53 9.82 12.60 -6.86
C ALA A 53 11.15 11.91 -6.49
N GLY A 54 11.27 10.60 -6.70
CA GLY A 54 12.53 9.89 -6.51
C GLY A 54 13.59 10.31 -7.55
N ILE A 55 13.21 10.37 -8.82
CA ILE A 55 14.13 10.74 -9.92
C ILE A 55 14.64 12.17 -9.80
N GLU A 56 13.82 13.12 -9.34
CA GLU A 56 14.23 14.51 -9.11
C GLU A 56 15.41 14.59 -8.13
N LEU A 57 15.44 13.71 -7.13
CA LEU A 57 16.47 13.64 -6.10
C LEU A 57 17.66 12.76 -6.51
N ASP A 58 17.49 11.91 -7.53
CA ASP A 58 18.55 11.10 -8.13
C ASP A 58 18.44 11.03 -9.66
N PRO A 59 18.85 12.10 -10.38
CA PRO A 59 18.73 12.12 -11.84
C PRO A 59 19.55 11.05 -12.56
N ALA A 60 20.55 10.46 -11.90
CA ALA A 60 21.35 9.38 -12.49
C ALA A 60 20.52 8.12 -12.75
N SER A 61 19.38 7.95 -12.07
CA SER A 61 18.44 6.86 -12.36
C SER A 61 17.78 6.97 -13.73
N LEU A 62 17.88 8.10 -14.43
CA LEU A 62 17.37 8.21 -15.81
C LEU A 62 18.20 7.38 -16.81
N THR A 63 19.47 7.13 -16.50
CA THR A 63 20.40 6.41 -17.39
C THR A 63 20.92 5.12 -16.77
N ASP A 64 20.88 4.97 -15.44
CA ASP A 64 21.26 3.76 -14.74
C ASP A 64 20.05 2.84 -14.52
N ARG A 65 20.06 1.69 -15.20
CA ARG A 65 18.99 0.68 -15.12
C ARG A 65 18.74 0.16 -13.71
N HIS A 66 19.77 -0.07 -12.90
CA HIS A 66 19.61 -0.64 -11.57
C HIS A 66 18.92 0.37 -10.65
N ARG A 67 19.41 1.61 -10.63
CA ARG A 67 18.81 2.71 -9.86
C ARG A 67 17.38 3.00 -10.31
N ALA A 68 17.11 2.95 -11.61
CA ALA A 68 15.77 3.11 -12.16
C ALA A 68 14.81 2.00 -11.66
N LEU A 69 15.25 0.74 -11.68
CA LEU A 69 14.46 -0.39 -11.19
C LEU A 69 14.17 -0.28 -9.69
N ASP A 70 15.12 0.22 -8.88
CA ASP A 70 14.90 0.45 -7.46
C ASP A 70 13.74 1.41 -7.22
N LEU A 71 13.79 2.57 -7.88
CA LEU A 71 12.74 3.58 -7.77
C LEU A 71 11.41 3.09 -8.35
N VAL A 72 11.41 2.33 -9.44
CA VAL A 72 10.18 1.75 -10.01
C VAL A 72 9.52 0.79 -9.02
N ALA A 73 10.27 -0.11 -8.39
CA ALA A 73 9.72 -1.05 -7.43
C ALA A 73 9.17 -0.35 -6.17
N ILE A 74 9.93 0.61 -5.63
CA ILE A 74 9.54 1.41 -4.45
C ILE A 74 8.30 2.26 -4.77
N ALA A 75 8.28 2.96 -5.90
CA ALA A 75 7.14 3.78 -6.32
C ALA A 75 5.89 2.94 -6.60
N ALA A 76 6.04 1.76 -7.19
CA ALA A 76 4.92 0.87 -7.46
C ALA A 76 4.34 0.28 -6.16
N TRP A 77 5.19 -0.12 -5.22
CA TRP A 77 4.73 -0.49 -3.88
C TRP A 77 4.02 0.68 -3.17
N ARG A 78 4.59 1.89 -3.23
CA ARG A 78 4.00 3.13 -2.71
C ARG A 78 2.65 3.46 -3.34
N ALA A 79 2.44 3.05 -4.59
CA ALA A 79 1.18 3.17 -5.32
C ALA A 79 0.16 2.05 -5.01
N GLY A 80 0.49 1.15 -4.08
CA GLY A 80 -0.42 0.11 -3.61
C GLY A 80 -0.29 -1.25 -4.30
N VAL A 81 0.78 -1.49 -5.07
CA VAL A 81 1.07 -2.81 -5.62
C VAL A 81 1.57 -3.75 -4.51
N LEU A 82 0.64 -4.49 -3.91
CA LEU A 82 0.90 -5.37 -2.76
C LEU A 82 2.01 -6.39 -3.01
N GLY A 83 2.08 -6.96 -4.22
CA GLY A 83 3.06 -7.97 -4.59
C GLY A 83 4.51 -7.49 -4.60
N LEU A 84 4.74 -6.17 -4.60
CA LEU A 84 6.08 -5.58 -4.62
C LEU A 84 6.61 -5.23 -3.24
N ARG A 85 5.85 -5.44 -2.16
CA ARG A 85 6.28 -5.10 -0.80
C ARG A 85 7.65 -5.69 -0.44
N VAL A 86 7.83 -6.99 -0.67
CA VAL A 86 9.07 -7.69 -0.32
C VAL A 86 10.23 -7.17 -1.16
N ASP A 87 10.05 -7.08 -2.48
CA ASP A 87 11.07 -6.57 -3.41
C ASP A 87 11.48 -5.13 -3.08
N ALA A 88 10.51 -4.25 -2.82
CA ALA A 88 10.75 -2.87 -2.43
C ALA A 88 11.52 -2.76 -1.11
N LEU A 89 11.18 -3.56 -0.09
CA LEU A 89 11.92 -3.56 1.17
C LEU A 89 13.34 -4.10 1.04
N THR A 90 13.56 -5.14 0.22
CA THR A 90 14.90 -5.64 -0.08
C THR A 90 15.74 -4.56 -0.75
N ARG A 91 15.20 -3.89 -1.77
CA ARG A 91 15.89 -2.78 -2.45
C ARG A 91 16.19 -1.60 -1.53
N LEU A 92 15.27 -1.28 -0.62
CA LEU A 92 15.51 -0.29 0.44
C LEU A 92 16.64 -0.74 1.39
N ASP A 93 16.80 -2.04 1.59
CA ASP A 93 17.88 -2.59 2.41
C ASP A 93 19.25 -2.53 1.75
N ASP A 94 19.30 -2.58 0.42
CA ASP A 94 20.50 -2.61 -0.42
C ASP A 94 20.95 -1.23 -0.95
N LEU A 95 20.39 -0.11 -0.45
CA LEU A 95 20.78 1.23 -0.91
C LEU A 95 22.18 1.61 -0.38
N ASP A 96 23.13 1.82 -1.29
CA ASP A 96 24.55 2.02 -0.98
C ASP A 96 24.96 3.49 -0.84
N SER A 97 24.26 4.41 -1.53
CA SER A 97 24.62 5.83 -1.58
C SER A 97 23.64 6.74 -0.84
N ALA A 98 24.11 7.92 -0.43
CA ALA A 98 23.25 8.93 0.21
C ALA A 98 22.16 9.42 -0.75
N GLU A 99 22.49 9.60 -2.03
CA GLU A 99 21.57 10.02 -3.08
C GLU A 99 20.46 8.98 -3.29
N GLN A 100 20.81 7.70 -3.37
CA GLN A 100 19.83 6.61 -3.48
C GLN A 100 18.86 6.59 -2.29
N ARG A 101 19.38 6.81 -1.07
CA ARG A 101 18.57 6.87 0.15
C ARG A 101 17.62 8.07 0.14
N VAL A 102 18.09 9.25 -0.27
CA VAL A 102 17.26 10.44 -0.40
C VAL A 102 16.17 10.23 -1.46
N ALA A 103 16.51 9.67 -2.61
CA ALA A 103 15.56 9.38 -3.68
C ALA A 103 14.52 8.33 -3.29
N ALA A 104 14.91 7.27 -2.60
CA ALA A 104 13.99 6.27 -2.07
C ALA A 104 13.02 6.85 -1.03
N ALA A 105 13.53 7.68 -0.12
CA ALA A 105 12.68 8.41 0.85
C ALA A 105 11.70 9.35 0.13
N GLY A 106 12.19 10.08 -0.88
CA GLY A 106 11.38 10.91 -1.76
C GLY A 106 10.28 10.13 -2.45
N ALA A 107 10.58 8.98 -3.05
CA ALA A 107 9.62 8.09 -3.69
C ALA A 107 8.59 7.51 -2.72
N LEU A 108 8.92 7.33 -1.44
CA LEU A 108 7.96 6.95 -0.39
C LEU A 108 7.13 8.14 0.13
N GLY A 109 7.53 9.38 -0.17
CA GLY A 109 6.94 10.59 0.39
C GLY A 109 7.30 10.80 1.85
N LEU A 110 8.51 10.39 2.26
CA LEU A 110 9.04 10.48 3.62
C LEU A 110 10.27 11.40 3.65
N GLY A 111 10.56 11.97 4.83
CA GLY A 111 11.88 12.56 5.10
C GLY A 111 12.96 11.47 5.15
N VAL A 112 14.15 11.76 4.64
CA VAL A 112 15.27 10.79 4.62
C VAL A 112 15.71 10.36 6.03
N ASP A 113 15.54 11.24 7.01
CA ASP A 113 15.76 11.00 8.44
C ASP A 113 14.80 9.94 9.02
N LEU A 114 13.62 9.76 8.41
CA LEU A 114 12.64 8.75 8.81
C LEU A 114 12.83 7.40 8.10
N LEU A 115 13.69 7.31 7.10
CA LEU A 115 13.83 6.11 6.27
C LEU A 115 14.30 4.89 7.07
N ASP A 116 15.27 5.07 7.96
CA ASP A 116 15.81 3.97 8.77
C ASP A 116 14.80 3.47 9.82
N GLU A 117 14.01 4.38 10.39
CA GLU A 117 12.91 3.98 11.26
C GLU A 117 11.83 3.24 10.47
N PHE A 118 11.43 3.76 9.31
CA PHE A 118 10.46 3.12 8.44
C PHE A 118 10.86 1.69 8.10
N ARG A 119 12.10 1.49 7.62
CA ARG A 119 12.66 0.15 7.32
C ARG A 119 12.62 -0.77 8.53
N ARG A 120 13.09 -0.28 9.69
CA ARG A 120 13.13 -1.07 10.93
C ARG A 120 11.72 -1.50 11.36
N ARG A 121 10.76 -0.57 11.39
CA ARG A 121 9.37 -0.83 11.82
C ARG A 121 8.65 -1.75 10.86
N GLN A 122 8.87 -1.60 9.55
CA GLN A 122 8.27 -2.45 8.51
C GLN A 122 8.65 -3.94 8.61
N ARG A 123 9.67 -4.32 9.38
CA ARG A 123 10.00 -5.74 9.64
C ARG A 123 9.01 -6.43 10.58
N GLY A 124 8.44 -5.71 11.53
CA GLY A 124 7.47 -6.26 12.51
C GLY A 124 6.06 -5.69 12.37
N ASP A 125 5.91 -4.58 11.65
CA ASP A 125 4.66 -3.84 11.53
C ASP A 125 4.48 -3.40 10.08
N ARG A 126 3.77 -4.25 9.32
CA ARG A 126 3.40 -4.03 7.92
C ARG A 126 2.73 -2.68 7.69
N PHE A 127 1.96 -2.22 8.66
CA PHE A 127 1.09 -1.06 8.52
C PHE A 127 1.73 0.21 9.07
N TRP A 128 3.04 0.24 9.32
CA TRP A 128 3.69 1.39 9.91
C TRP A 128 4.04 2.46 8.89
N TRP A 129 3.67 3.71 9.18
CA TRP A 129 4.24 4.91 8.58
C TRP A 129 4.29 6.02 9.64
N PRO A 130 5.12 7.07 9.45
CA PRO A 130 5.32 8.09 10.48
C PRO A 130 4.04 8.80 10.92
N GLY A 131 3.10 9.04 10.01
CA GLY A 131 1.83 9.73 10.29
C GLY A 131 0.73 8.84 10.87
N ARG A 132 0.99 7.57 11.24
CA ARG A 132 -0.06 6.66 11.72
C ARG A 132 -0.63 7.07 13.06
N ALA A 133 0.21 7.60 13.96
CA ALA A 133 -0.23 8.07 15.27
C ALA A 133 -1.27 9.19 15.15
N ASP A 134 -1.09 10.09 14.18
CA ASP A 134 -2.04 11.18 13.89
C ASP A 134 -3.40 10.64 13.41
N GLN A 135 -3.40 9.45 12.79
CA GLN A 135 -4.60 8.71 12.40
C GLN A 135 -5.14 7.80 13.51
N ARG A 136 -4.63 7.90 14.74
CA ARG A 136 -5.05 7.09 15.91
C ARG A 136 -5.01 5.59 15.64
N GLY A 137 -4.02 5.13 14.87
CA GLY A 137 -3.86 3.71 14.53
C GLY A 137 -4.76 3.21 13.39
N TYR A 138 -5.70 4.01 12.89
CA TYR A 138 -6.47 3.66 11.69
C TYR A 138 -5.59 3.72 10.45
N VAL A 139 -5.71 2.73 9.57
CA VAL A 139 -4.85 2.57 8.39
C VAL A 139 -5.64 2.60 7.10
N LEU A 140 -6.72 1.82 7.07
CA LEU A 140 -7.50 1.58 5.87
C LEU A 140 -8.99 1.65 6.20
N ALA A 141 -9.76 2.29 5.33
CA ALA A 141 -11.21 2.12 5.25
C ALA A 141 -11.56 1.31 4.00
N THR A 142 -12.36 0.25 4.14
CA THR A 142 -12.77 -0.61 3.01
C THR A 142 -14.26 -0.95 3.04
N GLY A 143 -14.77 -1.40 1.90
CA GLY A 143 -16.16 -1.78 1.69
C GLY A 143 -17.01 -0.69 1.05
N GLY A 144 -18.07 -0.29 1.73
CA GLY A 144 -19.07 0.67 1.33
C GLY A 144 -20.40 0.02 0.94
N PHE A 145 -21.47 0.81 0.93
CA PHE A 145 -22.77 0.36 0.47
C PHE A 145 -22.81 0.25 -1.05
N ARG A 146 -23.21 -0.92 -1.58
CA ARG A 146 -23.24 -1.24 -3.01
C ARG A 146 -24.08 -0.28 -3.84
N GLY A 147 -25.16 0.26 -3.28
CA GLY A 147 -25.98 1.28 -3.96
C GLY A 147 -25.24 2.60 -4.22
N LEU A 148 -24.13 2.86 -3.51
CA LEU A 148 -23.21 3.99 -3.72
C LEU A 148 -21.89 3.54 -4.34
N GLY A 149 -21.90 2.38 -5.00
CA GLY A 149 -20.71 1.76 -5.56
C GLY A 149 -19.84 1.05 -4.52
N GLY A 150 -20.26 0.79 -3.29
CA GLY A 150 -19.43 -0.02 -2.39
C GLY A 150 -19.44 -1.52 -2.71
N ALA A 151 -18.75 -2.31 -1.89
CA ALA A 151 -18.72 -3.77 -2.04
C ALA A 151 -19.98 -4.47 -1.50
N TRP A 152 -20.67 -3.89 -0.52
CA TRP A 152 -21.57 -4.63 0.35
C TRP A 152 -23.03 -4.20 0.24
N VAL A 153 -23.95 -5.17 0.21
CA VAL A 153 -25.40 -4.90 0.24
C VAL A 153 -25.96 -4.68 1.64
N ARG A 154 -25.23 -5.14 2.66
CA ARG A 154 -25.51 -4.96 4.09
C ARG A 154 -24.18 -4.83 4.86
N PRO A 155 -24.15 -4.33 6.09
CA PRO A 155 -22.95 -4.32 6.92
C PRO A 155 -22.31 -5.73 7.04
N PRO A 156 -20.98 -5.85 7.17
CA PRO A 156 -20.35 -7.14 7.41
C PRO A 156 -20.77 -7.72 8.76
N GLU A 157 -21.06 -9.01 8.76
CA GLU A 157 -21.54 -9.72 9.94
C GLU A 157 -20.40 -10.28 10.77
N ARG A 158 -19.29 -10.63 10.10
CA ARG A 158 -18.14 -11.26 10.73
C ARG A 158 -16.86 -10.91 9.99
N VAL A 159 -15.78 -10.83 10.75
CA VAL A 159 -14.41 -10.77 10.22
C VAL A 159 -13.61 -11.91 10.79
N GLU A 160 -12.82 -12.55 9.94
CA GLU A 160 -11.86 -13.59 10.32
C GLU A 160 -10.47 -13.18 9.81
N ARG A 161 -9.43 -13.46 10.58
CA ARG A 161 -8.04 -13.28 10.14
C ARG A 161 -7.63 -14.49 9.29
N LEU A 162 -6.92 -14.23 8.20
CA LEU A 162 -6.42 -15.28 7.32
C LEU A 162 -4.96 -15.62 7.66
N PRO A 163 -4.43 -16.77 7.19
CA PRO A 163 -3.04 -17.16 7.42
C PRO A 163 -2.02 -16.21 6.78
N ASP A 164 -2.39 -15.57 5.66
CA ASP A 164 -1.52 -14.63 4.97
C ASP A 164 -1.44 -13.29 5.72
N ASP A 165 -0.24 -12.72 5.80
CA ASP A 165 -0.02 -11.44 6.48
C ASP A 165 -0.84 -10.31 5.86
N GLY A 166 -1.49 -9.53 6.72
CA GLY A 166 -2.34 -8.40 6.32
C GLY A 166 -3.63 -8.83 5.59
N ALA A 167 -3.99 -10.10 5.65
CA ALA A 167 -5.18 -10.64 5.02
C ALA A 167 -6.32 -10.93 6.00
N PHE A 168 -7.53 -10.56 5.60
CA PHE A 168 -8.76 -10.74 6.38
C PHE A 168 -9.88 -11.23 5.50
N ALA A 169 -10.86 -11.92 6.08
CA ALA A 169 -12.07 -12.32 5.42
C ALA A 169 -13.31 -11.71 6.08
N PHE A 170 -14.25 -11.24 5.26
CA PHE A 170 -15.52 -10.66 5.69
C PHE A 170 -16.65 -11.57 5.23
N LEU A 171 -17.54 -11.94 6.16
CA LEU A 171 -18.82 -12.54 5.82
C LEU A 171 -19.86 -11.42 5.65
N VAL A 172 -20.43 -11.32 4.46
CA VAL A 172 -21.42 -10.31 4.10
C VAL A 172 -22.50 -10.95 3.24
N ALA A 173 -23.73 -11.04 3.74
CA ALA A 173 -24.86 -11.61 2.97
C ALA A 173 -24.55 -13.00 2.41
N ASP A 174 -24.06 -13.90 3.29
CA ASP A 174 -23.67 -15.27 2.98
C ASP A 174 -22.49 -15.41 1.99
N ALA A 175 -21.89 -14.30 1.56
CA ALA A 175 -20.73 -14.27 0.71
C ALA A 175 -19.46 -13.92 1.49
N TRP A 176 -18.37 -14.62 1.18
CA TRP A 176 -17.06 -14.34 1.75
C TRP A 176 -16.28 -13.38 0.85
N TRP A 177 -15.65 -12.38 1.47
CA TRP A 177 -14.78 -11.43 0.79
C TRP A 177 -13.39 -11.46 1.43
N ARG A 178 -12.34 -11.55 0.62
CA ARG A 178 -10.95 -11.42 1.06
C ARG A 178 -10.49 -9.99 0.89
N LEU A 179 -9.90 -9.45 1.95
CA LEU A 179 -9.12 -8.23 1.95
C LEU A 179 -7.65 -8.59 2.08
N ASP A 180 -6.84 -8.24 1.09
CA ASP A 180 -5.38 -8.19 1.22
C ASP A 180 -4.99 -6.74 1.42
N SER A 181 -4.18 -6.44 2.45
CA SER A 181 -3.85 -5.06 2.78
C SER A 181 -2.41 -4.89 3.25
N ASP A 182 -1.91 -3.67 3.03
CA ASP A 182 -0.59 -3.18 3.42
C ASP A 182 -0.70 -1.68 3.74
N VAL A 183 0.40 -1.04 4.18
CA VAL A 183 0.44 0.39 4.48
C VAL A 183 0.02 1.28 3.30
N TRP A 184 0.36 0.89 2.06
CA TRP A 184 0.14 1.73 0.88
C TRP A 184 -1.03 1.29 -0.02
N GLY A 185 -1.51 0.05 0.12
CA GLY A 185 -2.44 -0.55 -0.84
C GLY A 185 -3.36 -1.56 -0.20
N ALA A 186 -4.50 -1.80 -0.84
CA ALA A 186 -5.42 -2.84 -0.42
C ALA A 186 -6.24 -3.35 -1.59
N ARG A 187 -6.60 -4.62 -1.54
CA ARG A 187 -7.43 -5.30 -2.52
C ARG A 187 -8.55 -6.03 -1.82
N LEU A 188 -9.79 -5.77 -2.23
CA LEU A 188 -10.97 -6.49 -1.78
C LEU A 188 -11.52 -7.33 -2.93
N SER A 189 -11.63 -8.64 -2.74
CA SER A 189 -12.10 -9.59 -3.75
C SER A 189 -13.08 -10.60 -3.15
N LEU A 190 -14.02 -11.08 -3.97
CA LEU A 190 -14.93 -12.14 -3.56
C LEU A 190 -14.17 -13.47 -3.44
N LEU A 191 -14.47 -14.23 -2.39
CA LEU A 191 -14.04 -15.62 -2.24
C LEU A 191 -15.18 -16.56 -2.66
N PRO A 192 -14.88 -17.61 -3.43
CA PRO A 192 -15.91 -18.57 -3.85
C PRO A 192 -16.39 -19.46 -2.69
N GLU A 193 -15.56 -19.65 -1.67
CA GLU A 193 -15.79 -20.56 -0.56
C GLU A 193 -15.40 -19.92 0.78
N ARG A 194 -15.83 -20.56 1.87
CA ARG A 194 -15.42 -20.16 3.22
C ARG A 194 -13.90 -20.34 3.38
N PRO A 195 -13.19 -19.33 3.90
CA PRO A 195 -11.75 -19.45 4.10
C PRO A 195 -11.40 -20.31 5.31
N ALA A 196 -10.18 -20.85 5.29
CA ALA A 196 -9.53 -21.34 6.50
C ALA A 196 -9.09 -20.14 7.35
N THR A 197 -9.41 -20.17 8.64
CA THR A 197 -9.08 -19.11 9.59
C THR A 197 -7.72 -19.38 10.24
N ALA A 198 -6.99 -18.32 10.55
CA ALA A 198 -5.80 -18.40 11.40
C ALA A 198 -6.16 -18.20 12.89
N GLU A 199 -5.27 -18.65 13.78
CA GLU A 199 -5.34 -18.26 15.18
C GLU A 199 -5.14 -16.74 15.36
N PRO A 200 -5.66 -16.15 16.44
CA PRO A 200 -5.43 -14.75 16.76
C PRO A 200 -3.91 -14.46 16.85
N SER A 201 -3.47 -13.41 16.15
CA SER A 201 -2.10 -12.89 16.27
C SER A 201 -2.03 -11.80 17.33
N ALA A 202 -0.91 -11.73 18.03
CA ALA A 202 -0.60 -10.68 19.00
C ALA A 202 -0.02 -9.41 18.36
N ASP A 203 -0.10 -9.27 17.02
CA ASP A 203 0.43 -8.12 16.27
C ASP A 203 -0.32 -6.79 16.53
N GLY A 204 -1.43 -6.82 17.26
CA GLY A 204 -2.22 -5.64 17.59
C GLY A 204 -3.07 -5.11 16.42
N VAL A 205 -3.15 -5.85 15.31
CA VAL A 205 -3.96 -5.49 14.14
C VAL A 205 -5.38 -6.04 14.32
N THR A 206 -6.37 -5.18 14.13
CA THR A 206 -7.79 -5.50 14.29
C THR A 206 -8.60 -4.87 13.17
N VAL A 207 -9.75 -5.46 12.87
CA VAL A 207 -10.73 -4.86 11.98
C VAL A 207 -11.92 -4.38 12.81
N VAL A 208 -12.22 -3.10 12.71
CA VAL A 208 -13.32 -2.43 13.41
C VAL A 208 -14.46 -2.21 12.42
N ILE A 209 -15.64 -2.74 12.75
CA ILE A 209 -16.90 -2.49 12.04
C ILE A 209 -17.84 -1.85 13.04
N GLY A 210 -18.34 -0.66 12.70
CA GLY A 210 -19.38 -0.03 13.52
C GLY A 210 -20.75 -0.69 13.32
N PRO A 211 -21.69 -0.48 14.24
CA PRO A 211 -23.08 -0.87 14.01
C PRO A 211 -23.63 -0.13 12.78
N ASP A 212 -24.38 -0.84 11.93
CA ASP A 212 -25.11 -0.31 10.75
C ASP A 212 -24.27 0.42 9.68
N THR A 213 -22.93 0.35 9.77
CA THR A 213 -22.05 0.90 8.74
C THR A 213 -21.67 -0.15 7.71
N HIS A 214 -21.58 0.30 6.46
CA HIS A 214 -21.01 -0.49 5.39
C HIS A 214 -19.50 -0.26 5.26
N LEU A 215 -18.82 0.28 6.27
CA LEU A 215 -17.37 0.47 6.26
C LEU A 215 -16.71 -0.41 7.32
N ALA A 216 -15.64 -1.09 6.94
CA ALA A 216 -14.72 -1.71 7.89
C ALA A 216 -13.39 -0.95 7.89
N TRP A 217 -12.80 -0.88 9.06
CA TRP A 217 -11.55 -0.17 9.29
C TRP A 217 -10.48 -1.13 9.77
N VAL A 218 -9.30 -1.10 9.14
CA VAL A 218 -8.11 -1.74 9.72
C VAL A 218 -7.51 -0.77 10.73
N HIS A 219 -7.36 -1.23 11.97
CA HIS A 219 -6.82 -0.48 13.08
C HIS A 219 -5.67 -1.26 13.72
N VAL A 220 -4.55 -0.57 13.94
CA VAL A 220 -3.34 -1.12 14.56
C VAL A 220 -3.15 -0.40 15.89
N ARG A 221 -3.18 -1.17 16.98
CA ARG A 221 -2.86 -0.65 18.31
C ARG A 221 -1.37 -0.29 18.36
N GLU A 222 -1.02 0.86 18.91
CA GLU A 222 0.38 1.15 19.18
C GLU A 222 0.96 0.11 20.14
N GLN A 223 2.07 -0.49 19.72
CA GLN A 223 2.86 -1.35 20.58
C GLN A 223 3.83 -0.44 21.34
N VAL A 224 3.69 -0.43 22.67
CA VAL A 224 4.54 0.31 23.62
C VAL A 224 5.91 -0.34 23.71
#